data_AF-A0A352W447-F1
#
_entry.id   AF-A0A352W447-F1
#
_cell.length_a   1.000
_cell.length_b   1.000
_cell.length_c   1.000
_cell.angle_alpha   90.00
_cell.angle_beta   90.00
_cell.angle_gamma   90.00
#
_symmetry.space_group_name_H-M   'P 1'
#
loop_
_entity.id
_entity.type
_entity.pdbx_description
1 polymer ?
#
loop_
_entity_poly.entity_id
_entity_poly.type
_entity_poly.pdbx_seq_one_letter_code
_entity_poly.pdbx_strand_id
1 'polypeptide(L)'
;FKTIQQSIKRLKKIEEMEETGEMNEHSKKIQSRFFKEKVRLLGIFGGVKEMKTLPSVMIIVDVGSEQIALAEAKKMNIPVVAVVDTDSDPTVVDYAVPGNDDAIRAISLFVRFFSDTISEGVQEFEKSRLINKDKEPETAGDTVAADADPENREKSQTAAATEDISEDMIRHQHEIDEISEKFENEIFPDAEEKIK
;
A
#
# COMPACT_ATOMS: atom_id res chain seq x y z
N PHE A 1 9.14 -15.12 -2.86
CA PHE A 1 8.70 -13.82 -3.41
C PHE A 1 8.84 -13.70 -4.94
N LYS A 2 10.02 -13.95 -5.54
CA LYS A 2 10.23 -13.77 -7.01
C LYS A 2 9.19 -14.46 -7.91
N THR A 3 8.78 -15.69 -7.58
CA THR A 3 7.78 -16.46 -8.36
C THR A 3 6.38 -15.85 -8.29
N ILE A 4 5.98 -15.33 -7.12
CA ILE A 4 4.69 -14.65 -6.93
C ILE A 4 4.66 -13.36 -7.76
N GLN A 5 5.75 -12.59 -7.76
CA GLN A 5 5.87 -11.39 -8.59
C GLN A 5 5.71 -11.69 -10.09
N GLN A 6 6.23 -12.82 -10.58
CA GLN A 6 6.04 -13.20 -11.98
C GLN A 6 4.56 -13.45 -12.31
N SER A 7 3.81 -14.05 -11.39
CA SER A 7 2.38 -14.30 -11.55
C SER A 7 1.56 -12.99 -11.49
N ILE A 8 1.95 -12.04 -10.64
CA ILE A 8 1.34 -10.69 -10.60
C ILE A 8 1.65 -9.92 -11.88
N LYS A 9 2.89 -9.98 -12.39
CA LYS A 9 3.25 -9.38 -13.68
C LYS A 9 2.43 -9.95 -14.83
N ARG A 10 2.19 -11.27 -14.82
CA ARG A 10 1.32 -11.92 -15.80
C ARG A 10 -0.11 -11.41 -15.72
N LEU A 11 -0.67 -11.23 -14.51
CA LEU A 11 -1.98 -10.65 -14.31
C LEU A 11 -2.06 -9.23 -14.88
N LYS A 12 -1.11 -8.35 -14.53
CA LYS A 12 -1.06 -6.96 -15.03
C LYS A 12 -0.98 -6.91 -16.55
N LYS A 13 -0.18 -7.79 -17.17
CA LYS A 13 -0.11 -7.89 -18.63
C LYS A 13 -1.45 -8.27 -19.26
N ILE A 14 -2.21 -9.19 -18.63
CA ILE A 14 -3.52 -9.61 -19.14
C ILE A 14 -4.54 -8.47 -19.04
N GLU A 15 -4.48 -7.67 -17.98
CA GLU A 15 -5.32 -6.48 -17.82
C GLU A 15 -4.94 -5.39 -18.84
N GLU A 16 -3.65 -5.12 -19.03
CA GLU A 16 -3.16 -4.17 -20.03
C GLU A 16 -3.60 -4.56 -21.45
N MET A 17 -3.49 -5.83 -21.84
CA MET A 17 -3.97 -6.33 -23.14
C MET A 17 -5.49 -6.18 -23.32
N GLU A 18 -6.25 -6.16 -22.22
CA GLU A 18 -7.70 -5.94 -22.24
C GLU A 18 -8.04 -4.45 -22.37
N GLU A 19 -7.30 -3.58 -21.68
CA GLU A 19 -7.43 -2.12 -21.76
C GLU A 19 -7.00 -1.56 -23.12
N THR A 20 -5.88 -2.03 -23.68
CA THR A 20 -5.39 -1.61 -25.00
C THR A 20 -6.20 -2.20 -26.16
N GLY A 21 -7.03 -3.19 -25.89
CA GLY A 21 -7.82 -3.90 -26.90
C GLY A 21 -7.05 -4.94 -27.71
N GLU A 22 -5.75 -5.13 -27.47
CA GLU A 22 -4.91 -6.18 -28.10
C GLU A 22 -5.52 -7.58 -27.94
N MET A 23 -6.24 -7.82 -26.85
CA MET A 23 -6.91 -9.09 -26.60
C MET A 23 -7.93 -9.46 -27.70
N ASN A 24 -8.52 -8.47 -28.36
CA ASN A 24 -9.51 -8.67 -29.42
C ASN A 24 -8.89 -9.17 -30.74
N GLU A 25 -7.58 -8.98 -30.93
CA GLU A 25 -6.84 -9.48 -32.11
C GLU A 25 -6.68 -11.01 -32.07
N HIS A 26 -6.79 -11.60 -30.88
CA HIS A 26 -6.68 -13.04 -30.71
C HIS A 26 -7.99 -13.77 -31.02
N SER A 27 -7.89 -15.05 -31.39
CA SER A 27 -9.08 -15.90 -31.60
C SER A 27 -9.94 -16.02 -30.33
N LYS A 28 -11.26 -16.19 -30.48
CA LYS A 28 -12.21 -16.39 -29.36
C LYS A 28 -11.78 -17.49 -28.38
N LYS A 29 -11.12 -18.55 -28.87
CA LYS A 29 -10.57 -19.62 -28.04
C LYS A 29 -9.44 -19.13 -27.12
N ILE A 30 -8.57 -18.26 -27.62
CA ILE A 30 -7.45 -17.67 -26.86
C ILE A 30 -7.98 -16.62 -25.88
N GLN A 31 -8.91 -15.76 -26.32
CA GLN A 31 -9.59 -14.80 -25.44
C GLN A 31 -10.22 -15.50 -24.23
N SER A 32 -10.94 -16.61 -24.46
CA SER A 32 -11.53 -17.41 -23.37
C SER A 32 -10.47 -17.96 -22.39
N ARG A 33 -9.27 -18.29 -22.87
CA ARG A 33 -8.17 -18.74 -22.00
C ARG A 33 -7.63 -17.59 -21.15
N PHE A 34 -7.41 -16.42 -21.75
CA PHE A 34 -6.97 -15.24 -21.00
C PHE A 34 -7.99 -14.84 -19.95
N PHE A 35 -9.28 -14.86 -20.27
CA PHE A 35 -10.33 -14.56 -19.29
C PHE A 35 -10.32 -15.54 -18.10
N LYS A 36 -10.24 -16.85 -18.37
CA LYS A 36 -10.12 -17.86 -17.29
C LYS A 36 -8.86 -17.68 -16.45
N GLU A 37 -7.74 -17.34 -17.11
CA GLU A 37 -6.47 -17.06 -16.44
C GLU A 37 -6.57 -15.80 -15.57
N LYS A 38 -7.18 -14.71 -16.08
CA LYS A 38 -7.45 -13.47 -15.34
C LYS A 38 -8.25 -13.75 -14.09
N VAL A 39 -9.40 -14.42 -14.20
CA VAL A 39 -10.28 -14.74 -13.06
C VAL A 39 -9.54 -15.56 -12.00
N ARG A 40 -8.77 -16.58 -12.42
CA ARG A 40 -7.98 -17.39 -11.50
C ARG A 40 -6.89 -16.57 -10.79
N LEU A 41 -6.16 -15.74 -11.53
CA LEU A 41 -5.08 -14.93 -10.98
C LEU A 41 -5.62 -13.81 -10.07
N LEU A 42 -6.75 -13.18 -10.41
CA LEU A 42 -7.42 -12.19 -9.57
C LEU A 42 -7.89 -12.80 -8.25
N GLY A 43 -8.47 -14.01 -8.29
CA GLY A 43 -8.93 -14.69 -7.07
C GLY A 43 -7.79 -15.02 -6.09
N ILE A 44 -6.58 -15.30 -6.59
CA ILE A 44 -5.43 -15.68 -5.75
C ILE A 44 -4.60 -14.46 -5.34
N PHE A 45 -4.35 -13.54 -6.28
CA PHE A 45 -3.39 -12.44 -6.11
C PHE A 45 -4.03 -11.06 -6.03
N GLY A 46 -5.36 -10.93 -6.09
CA GLY A 46 -6.04 -9.64 -6.07
C GLY A 46 -5.68 -8.79 -4.85
N GLY A 47 -5.61 -9.41 -3.67
CA GLY A 47 -5.25 -8.71 -2.42
C GLY A 47 -3.78 -8.28 -2.33
N VAL A 48 -2.88 -8.84 -3.15
CA VAL A 48 -1.44 -8.54 -3.13
C VAL A 48 -0.94 -7.88 -4.42
N LYS A 49 -1.85 -7.53 -5.35
CA LYS A 49 -1.52 -6.99 -6.68
C LYS A 49 -0.76 -5.67 -6.62
N GLU A 50 -1.10 -4.82 -5.66
CA GLU A 50 -0.50 -3.49 -5.49
C GLU A 50 0.74 -3.49 -4.59
N MET A 51 1.06 -4.62 -3.95
CA MET A 51 2.23 -4.73 -3.09
C MET A 51 3.53 -4.77 -3.91
N LYS A 52 4.36 -3.74 -3.76
CA LYS A 52 5.69 -3.66 -4.39
C LYS A 52 6.78 -4.37 -3.58
N THR A 53 6.68 -4.26 -2.25
CA THR A 53 7.64 -4.81 -1.28
C THR A 53 6.95 -5.82 -0.36
N LEU A 54 7.75 -6.55 0.42
CA LEU A 54 7.22 -7.39 1.48
C LEU A 54 6.56 -6.51 2.56
N PRO A 55 5.51 -7.01 3.24
CA PRO A 55 4.88 -6.27 4.31
C PRO A 55 5.79 -6.17 5.53
N SER A 56 5.70 -5.06 6.25
CA SER A 56 6.44 -4.83 7.51
C SER A 56 5.74 -5.43 8.73
N VAL A 57 4.42 -5.62 8.66
CA VAL A 57 3.58 -6.21 9.70
C VAL A 57 2.49 -7.02 9.00
N MET A 58 2.07 -8.12 9.61
CA MET A 58 0.95 -8.93 9.12
C MET A 58 -0.14 -9.06 10.17
N ILE A 59 -1.39 -8.91 9.75
CA ILE A 59 -2.57 -9.14 10.60
C ILE A 59 -3.20 -10.46 10.19
N ILE A 60 -3.40 -11.37 11.13
CA ILE A 60 -4.04 -12.68 10.93
C ILE A 60 -5.33 -12.75 11.75
N VAL A 61 -6.37 -13.34 11.16
CA VAL A 61 -7.59 -13.73 11.85
C VAL A 61 -7.63 -15.26 11.82
N ASP A 62 -7.95 -15.88 12.96
CA ASP A 62 -7.88 -17.34 13.15
C ASP A 62 -6.47 -17.91 12.91
N VAL A 63 -5.70 -17.97 14.00
CA VAL A 63 -4.35 -18.52 13.98
C VAL A 63 -4.39 -20.04 13.73
N GLY A 64 -5.43 -20.73 14.21
CA GLY A 64 -5.61 -22.17 14.05
C GLY A 64 -5.67 -22.61 12.59
N SER A 65 -6.43 -21.89 11.76
CA SER A 65 -6.55 -22.16 10.33
C SER A 65 -5.36 -21.62 9.52
N GLU A 66 -4.78 -20.48 9.89
CA GLU A 66 -3.76 -19.78 9.08
C GLU A 66 -2.30 -20.06 9.49
N GLN A 67 -2.01 -21.31 9.83
CA GLN A 67 -0.67 -21.75 10.29
C GLN A 67 0.44 -21.54 9.24
N ILE A 68 0.10 -21.68 7.96
CA ILE A 68 1.05 -21.48 6.86
C ILE A 68 1.48 -20.00 6.81
N ALA A 69 0.53 -19.07 6.94
CA ALA A 69 0.82 -17.65 6.95
C ALA A 69 1.74 -17.29 8.13
N LEU A 70 1.43 -17.81 9.32
CA LEU A 70 2.26 -17.61 10.51
C LEU A 70 3.68 -18.15 10.32
N ALA A 71 3.82 -19.36 9.77
CA ALA A 71 5.12 -19.98 9.52
C ALA A 71 5.96 -19.19 8.49
N GLU A 72 5.32 -18.69 7.42
CA GLU A 72 5.98 -17.86 6.43
C GLU A 72 6.40 -16.50 7.01
N ALA A 73 5.55 -15.85 7.81
CA ALA A 73 5.87 -14.60 8.48
C ALA A 73 7.06 -14.74 9.43
N LYS A 74 7.08 -15.79 10.26
CA LYS A 74 8.21 -16.10 11.14
C LYS A 74 9.51 -16.32 10.37
N LYS A 75 9.45 -17.06 9.26
CA LYS A 75 10.62 -17.29 8.41
C LYS A 75 11.16 -16.02 7.77
N MET A 76 10.29 -15.06 7.50
CA MET A 76 10.63 -13.77 6.89
C MET A 76 10.86 -12.65 7.93
N ASN A 77 10.82 -12.97 9.23
CA ASN A 77 10.95 -12.04 10.35
C ASN A 77 9.93 -10.88 10.30
N ILE A 78 8.70 -11.18 9.88
CA ILE A 78 7.61 -10.22 9.84
C ILE A 78 6.81 -10.37 11.15
N PRO A 79 6.68 -9.30 11.97
CA PRO A 79 5.87 -9.34 13.18
C PRO A 79 4.40 -9.56 12.85
N VAL A 80 3.74 -10.41 13.65
CA VAL A 80 2.36 -10.81 13.44
C VAL A 80 1.47 -10.31 14.57
N VAL A 81 0.39 -9.63 14.19
CA VAL A 81 -0.73 -9.29 15.08
C VAL A 81 -1.87 -10.26 14.74
N ALA A 82 -2.44 -10.95 15.73
CA ALA A 82 -3.54 -11.87 15.44
C ALA A 82 -4.68 -11.82 16.45
N VAL A 83 -5.89 -12.07 15.97
CA VAL A 83 -7.05 -12.33 16.82
C VAL A 83 -7.01 -13.80 17.25
N VAL A 84 -7.11 -14.05 18.55
CA VAL A 84 -6.98 -15.38 19.16
C VAL A 84 -8.23 -15.67 19.99
N ASP A 85 -8.91 -16.77 19.69
CA ASP A 85 -9.99 -17.33 20.51
C ASP A 85 -9.48 -18.49 21.41
N THR A 86 -10.38 -19.16 22.11
CA THR A 86 -10.12 -20.19 23.12
C THR A 86 -9.41 -21.44 22.62
N ASP A 87 -9.41 -21.69 21.31
CA ASP A 87 -8.79 -22.86 20.68
C ASP A 87 -7.39 -22.60 20.10
N SER A 88 -6.97 -21.33 20.09
CA SER A 88 -5.72 -20.89 19.48
C SER A 88 -4.66 -20.58 20.54
N ASP A 89 -3.41 -20.99 20.30
CA ASP A 89 -2.29 -20.75 21.22
C ASP A 89 -1.77 -19.31 21.06
N PRO A 90 -1.89 -18.43 22.06
CA PRO A 90 -1.43 -17.04 21.95
C PRO A 90 0.10 -16.91 21.95
N THR A 91 0.84 -17.94 22.34
CA THR A 91 2.31 -17.89 22.42
C THR A 91 3.01 -17.93 21.07
N VAL A 92 2.28 -18.33 20.02
CA VAL A 92 2.85 -18.42 18.68
C VAL A 92 2.83 -17.10 17.92
N VAL A 93 2.18 -16.06 18.44
CA VAL A 93 1.99 -14.75 17.80
C VAL A 93 2.73 -13.66 18.58
N ASP A 94 3.24 -12.63 17.91
CA ASP A 94 3.96 -11.53 18.57
C ASP A 94 3.00 -10.63 19.37
N TYR A 95 1.85 -10.30 18.79
CA TYR A 95 0.80 -9.51 19.43
C TYR A 95 -0.55 -10.21 19.31
N ALA A 96 -0.95 -10.89 20.38
CA ALA A 96 -2.24 -11.57 20.47
C ALA A 96 -3.34 -10.61 20.97
N VAL A 97 -4.44 -10.53 20.23
CA VAL A 97 -5.67 -9.81 20.59
C VAL A 97 -6.75 -10.84 20.93
N PRO A 98 -7.20 -10.95 22.18
CA PRO A 98 -8.24 -11.91 22.53
C PRO A 98 -9.56 -11.50 21.87
N GLY A 99 -10.21 -12.42 21.18
CA GLY A 99 -11.45 -12.15 20.48
C GLY A 99 -12.07 -13.41 19.87
N ASN A 100 -13.35 -13.31 19.50
CA ASN A 100 -14.02 -14.36 18.75
C ASN A 100 -13.69 -14.21 17.27
N ASP A 101 -13.04 -15.21 16.69
CA ASP A 101 -12.61 -15.26 15.28
C ASP A 101 -13.61 -15.99 14.36
N ASP A 102 -14.51 -16.82 14.90
CA ASP A 102 -15.57 -17.50 14.14
C ASP A 102 -16.70 -16.55 13.70
N ALA A 103 -16.97 -15.50 14.47
CA ALA A 103 -18.14 -14.66 14.26
C ALA A 103 -17.88 -13.56 13.23
N ILE A 104 -18.61 -13.58 12.10
CA ILE A 104 -18.51 -12.56 11.05
C ILE A 104 -18.65 -11.11 11.57
N ARG A 105 -19.49 -10.90 12.60
CA ARG A 105 -19.66 -9.58 13.24
C ARG A 105 -18.42 -9.15 14.02
N ALA A 106 -17.77 -10.09 14.71
CA ALA A 106 -16.55 -9.82 15.46
C ALA A 106 -15.37 -9.56 14.50
N ILE A 107 -15.20 -10.40 13.47
CA ILE A 107 -14.19 -10.18 12.42
C ILE A 107 -14.39 -8.80 11.76
N SER A 108 -15.63 -8.48 11.37
CA SER A 108 -15.94 -7.18 10.75
C SER A 108 -15.60 -6.00 11.68
N LEU A 109 -15.82 -6.15 12.99
CA LEU A 109 -15.47 -5.15 13.98
C LEU A 109 -13.95 -4.97 14.06
N PHE A 110 -13.19 -6.06 14.18
CA PHE A 110 -11.73 -6.01 14.24
C PHE A 110 -11.13 -5.41 12.97
N VAL A 111 -11.56 -5.87 11.80
CA VAL A 111 -11.05 -5.36 10.51
C VAL A 111 -11.33 -3.88 10.35
N ARG A 112 -12.52 -3.39 10.72
CA ARG A 112 -12.84 -1.95 10.71
C ARG A 112 -11.96 -1.19 11.68
N PHE A 113 -11.84 -1.66 12.90
CA PHE A 113 -10.98 -1.05 13.91
C PHE A 113 -9.52 -0.93 13.45
N PHE A 114 -8.97 -1.99 12.86
CA PHE A 114 -7.63 -1.97 12.28
C PHE A 114 -7.53 -0.99 11.10
N SER A 115 -8.51 -0.99 10.20
CA SER A 115 -8.54 -0.07 9.05
C SER A 115 -8.54 1.39 9.49
N ASP A 116 -9.38 1.74 10.47
CA ASP A 116 -9.51 3.10 10.98
C ASP A 116 -8.20 3.53 11.68
N THR A 117 -7.65 2.67 12.55
CA THR A 117 -6.40 2.94 13.28
C THR A 117 -5.20 3.08 12.32
N ILE A 118 -5.12 2.23 11.29
CA ILE A 118 -4.05 2.32 10.27
C ILE A 118 -4.19 3.63 9.48
N SER A 119 -5.41 4.00 9.10
CA SER A 119 -5.66 5.23 8.35
C SER A 119 -5.28 6.48 9.16
N GLU A 120 -5.65 6.51 10.44
CA GLU A 120 -5.25 7.56 11.38
C GLU A 120 -3.72 7.61 11.55
N GLY A 121 -3.07 6.46 11.73
CA GLY A 121 -1.63 6.35 11.86
C GLY A 121 -0.86 6.82 10.62
N VAL A 122 -1.38 6.54 9.42
CA VAL A 122 -0.81 7.05 8.16
C VAL A 122 -0.91 8.57 8.10
N GLN A 123 -2.07 9.15 8.42
CA GLN A 123 -2.25 10.61 8.44
C GLN A 123 -1.35 11.30 9.46
N GLU A 124 -1.19 10.73 10.66
CA GLU A 124 -0.30 11.26 11.68
C GLU A 124 1.18 11.15 11.27
N PHE A 125 1.56 10.03 10.65
CA PHE A 125 2.89 9.85 10.10
C PHE A 125 3.21 10.88 9.01
N GLU A 126 2.26 11.17 8.12
CA GLU A 126 2.42 12.19 7.08
C GLU A 126 2.53 13.60 7.67
N LYS A 127 1.65 13.97 8.60
CA LYS A 127 1.70 15.28 9.29
C LYS A 127 3.03 15.47 10.02
N SER A 128 3.45 14.48 10.80
CA SER A 128 4.73 14.54 11.52
C SER A 128 5.92 14.60 10.58
N ARG A 129 5.87 13.89 9.45
CA ARG A 129 6.92 13.97 8.41
C ARG A 129 7.01 15.38 7.80
N LEU A 130 5.89 16.04 7.52
CA LEU A 130 5.85 17.41 7.00
C LEU A 130 6.40 18.41 8.03
N ILE A 131 5.95 18.32 9.29
CA ILE A 131 6.41 19.20 10.38
C ILE A 131 7.93 19.06 10.63
N ASN A 132 8.47 17.86 10.48
CA ASN A 132 9.91 17.62 10.64
C ASN A 132 10.72 18.09 9.42
N LYS A 133 10.11 18.19 8.23
CA LYS A 133 10.76 18.75 7.04
C LYS A 133 10.94 20.27 7.15
N ASP A 134 10.03 20.95 7.86
CA ASP A 134 10.11 22.39 8.16
C ASP A 134 11.01 22.73 9.36
N LYS A 135 11.56 21.70 10.04
CA LYS A 135 12.47 21.82 11.19
C LYS A 135 13.90 21.38 10.87
N GLU A 136 14.37 21.54 9.63
CA GLU A 136 15.80 21.71 9.41
C GLU A 136 16.16 23.18 9.70
N PRO A 137 16.83 23.49 10.83
CA PRO A 137 17.40 24.81 10.99
C PRO A 137 18.61 24.92 10.07
N GLU A 138 18.55 25.85 9.12
CA GLU A 138 19.74 26.51 8.61
C GLU A 138 20.49 27.13 9.78
N THR A 139 21.49 26.41 10.28
CA THR A 139 22.53 26.98 11.13
C THR A 139 23.89 26.55 10.58
N ALA A 140 24.33 27.29 9.57
CA ALA A 140 25.75 27.45 9.31
C ALA A 140 26.37 28.22 10.49
N GLY A 141 27.40 27.67 11.11
CA GLY A 141 28.06 28.27 12.28
C GLY A 141 29.22 27.45 12.85
N ASP A 142 30.17 27.15 11.97
CA ASP A 142 31.59 26.80 12.17
C ASP A 142 32.18 26.88 13.61
N THR A 143 32.75 25.78 14.10
CA THR A 143 34.09 25.73 14.75
C THR A 143 34.65 24.29 14.82
N VAL A 144 35.57 23.99 13.88
CA VAL A 144 36.88 23.28 13.97
C VAL A 144 37.04 22.02 14.86
N ALA A 145 37.23 20.82 14.28
CA ALA A 145 38.50 20.13 13.91
C ALA A 145 38.77 18.92 14.86
N ALA A 146 39.19 17.72 14.50
CA ALA A 146 39.86 17.08 13.35
C ALA A 146 39.39 15.60 13.28
N ASP A 147 39.37 14.84 12.17
CA ASP A 147 40.45 14.51 11.24
C ASP A 147 39.90 14.10 9.84
N ALA A 148 40.67 14.41 8.78
CA ALA A 148 40.49 14.03 7.37
C ALA A 148 40.81 12.53 7.13
N ASP A 149 40.34 11.81 6.11
CA ASP A 149 40.51 12.01 4.65
C ASP A 149 39.68 10.93 3.86
N PRO A 150 39.72 10.78 2.52
CA PRO A 150 38.81 11.36 1.53
C PRO A 150 38.10 10.31 0.63
N GLU A 151 36.77 10.32 0.48
CA GLU A 151 36.13 9.72 -0.70
C GLU A 151 34.70 10.24 -0.89
N ASN A 152 34.60 11.53 -1.21
CA ASN A 152 33.36 12.14 -1.68
C ASN A 152 33.58 12.66 -3.11
N ARG A 153 33.14 11.87 -4.10
CA ARG A 153 32.96 12.34 -5.49
C ARG A 153 31.62 11.98 -6.12
N GLU A 154 30.69 11.32 -5.41
CA GLU A 154 29.43 10.82 -6.00
C GLU A 154 28.12 11.47 -5.49
N LYS A 155 28.18 12.56 -4.69
CA LYS A 155 26.96 13.22 -4.18
C LYS A 155 26.50 14.47 -4.94
N SER A 156 27.00 14.73 -6.14
CA SER A 156 26.59 15.91 -6.92
C SER A 156 25.46 15.66 -7.94
N GLN A 157 24.99 14.42 -8.12
CA GLN A 157 23.94 14.08 -9.11
C GLN A 157 22.56 13.77 -8.52
N THR A 158 22.43 13.60 -7.20
CA THR A 158 21.17 13.23 -6.56
C THR A 158 20.23 14.39 -6.24
N ALA A 159 20.70 15.64 -6.26
CA ALA A 159 19.88 16.82 -5.92
C ALA A 159 18.96 17.29 -7.05
N ALA A 160 19.39 17.16 -8.31
CA ALA A 160 18.58 17.58 -9.47
C ALA A 160 17.36 16.66 -9.72
N ALA A 161 17.49 15.35 -9.43
CA ALA A 161 16.40 14.39 -9.62
C ALA A 161 15.31 14.46 -8.55
N THR A 162 15.59 15.07 -7.39
CA THR A 162 14.61 15.22 -6.30
C THR A 162 13.67 16.40 -6.49
N GLU A 163 14.07 17.42 -7.27
CA GLU A 163 13.23 18.58 -7.60
C GLU A 163 12.20 18.21 -8.68
N ASP A 164 12.61 17.50 -9.74
CA ASP A 164 11.72 17.08 -10.84
C ASP A 164 10.56 16.18 -10.38
N ILE A 165 10.78 15.30 -9.39
CA ILE A 165 9.72 14.42 -8.87
C ILE A 165 8.67 15.22 -8.07
N SER A 166 9.06 16.35 -7.47
CA SER A 166 8.16 17.18 -6.69
C SER A 166 7.21 18.00 -7.56
N GLU A 167 7.68 18.50 -8.72
CA GLU A 167 6.83 19.24 -9.67
C GLU A 167 5.81 18.34 -10.36
N ASP A 168 6.19 17.12 -10.74
CA ASP A 168 5.27 16.16 -11.39
C ASP A 168 4.15 15.68 -10.46
N MET A 169 4.44 15.57 -9.16
CA MET A 169 3.46 15.16 -8.15
C MET A 169 2.46 16.29 -7.83
N ILE A 170 2.92 17.55 -7.83
CA ILE A 170 2.05 18.73 -7.67
C ILE A 170 1.12 18.88 -8.87
N ARG A 171 1.60 18.63 -10.10
CA ARG A 171 0.75 18.64 -11.30
C ARG A 171 -0.34 17.57 -11.29
N HIS A 172 0.00 16.35 -10.87
CA HIS A 172 -0.99 15.27 -10.78
C HIS A 172 -2.05 15.56 -9.72
N GLN A 173 -1.68 16.16 -8.59
CA GLN A 173 -2.67 16.56 -7.59
C GLN A 173 -3.62 17.64 -8.14
N HIS A 174 -3.09 18.62 -8.86
CA HIS A 174 -3.90 19.69 -9.47
C HIS A 174 -4.86 19.16 -10.56
N GLU A 175 -4.45 18.16 -11.35
CA GLU A 175 -5.35 17.49 -12.31
C GLU A 175 -6.45 16.70 -11.61
N ILE A 176 -6.14 16.02 -10.50
CA ILE A 176 -7.12 15.28 -9.71
C ILE A 176 -8.14 16.24 -9.09
N ASP A 177 -7.68 17.37 -8.56
CA ASP A 177 -8.54 18.39 -7.94
C ASP A 177 -9.46 19.03 -9.00
N GLU A 178 -8.95 19.34 -10.20
CA GLU A 178 -9.78 19.85 -11.31
C GLU A 178 -10.84 18.83 -11.81
N ILE A 179 -10.49 17.54 -11.84
CA ILE A 179 -11.44 16.48 -12.21
C ILE A 179 -12.51 16.34 -11.13
N SER A 180 -12.13 16.45 -9.86
CA SER A 180 -13.05 16.38 -8.73
C SER A 180 -14.04 17.55 -8.73
N GLU A 181 -13.57 18.79 -8.94
CA GLU A 181 -14.43 19.97 -9.02
C GLU A 181 -15.38 19.93 -10.23
N LYS A 182 -14.93 19.41 -11.38
CA LYS A 182 -15.81 19.21 -12.55
C LYS A 182 -16.88 18.17 -12.27
N PHE A 183 -16.52 17.09 -11.59
CA PHE A 183 -17.45 16.02 -11.23
C PHE A 183 -18.50 16.50 -10.22
N GLU A 184 -18.10 17.32 -9.26
CA GLU A 184 -19.00 17.88 -8.24
C GLU A 184 -20.00 18.87 -8.85
N ASN A 185 -19.55 19.71 -9.79
CA ASN A 185 -20.40 20.65 -10.52
C ASN A 185 -21.35 19.99 -11.54
N GLU A 186 -20.98 18.83 -12.12
CA GLU A 186 -21.88 18.07 -13.01
C GLU A 186 -22.98 17.31 -12.25
N ILE A 187 -22.71 16.89 -11.00
CA ILE A 187 -23.64 16.05 -10.23
C ILE A 187 -24.55 16.89 -9.32
N PHE A 188 -24.09 18.05 -8.84
CA PHE A 188 -24.84 18.91 -7.93
C PHE A 188 -24.88 20.38 -8.40
N PRO A 189 -25.64 20.71 -9.47
CA PRO A 189 -25.61 22.04 -10.07
C PRO A 189 -26.21 23.18 -9.20
N ASP A 190 -26.97 22.87 -8.14
CA ASP A 190 -27.73 23.87 -7.34
C ASP A 190 -27.35 23.89 -5.85
N ALA A 191 -26.07 23.75 -5.50
CA ALA A 191 -25.64 23.78 -4.10
C ALA A 191 -25.57 25.20 -3.48
N GLU A 192 -25.63 26.29 -4.28
CA GLU A 192 -25.42 27.65 -3.76
C GLU A 192 -26.70 28.49 -3.50
N GLU A 193 -27.92 28.04 -3.85
CA GLU A 193 -29.11 28.90 -3.75
C GLU A 193 -30.01 28.69 -2.51
N LYS A 194 -29.51 28.04 -1.44
CA LYS A 194 -30.27 27.91 -0.18
C LYS A 194 -29.48 28.31 1.07
N ILE A 195 -28.86 29.49 1.05
CA ILE A 195 -28.59 30.25 2.28
C ILE A 195 -28.93 31.73 2.03
N LYS A 196 -30.20 32.10 2.25
CA LYS A 196 -30.64 33.44 2.60
C LYS A 196 -31.93 33.39 3.39
#